data_AF-A0A634U345-F1
#
_entry.id   AF-A0A634U345-F1
#
_cell.length_a   1.000
_cell.length_b   1.000
_cell.length_c   1.000
_cell.angle_alpha   90.00
_cell.angle_beta   90.00
_cell.angle_gamma   90.00
#
_symmetry.space_group_name_H-M   'P 1'
#
loop_
_entity.id
_entity.type
_entity.pdbx_description
1 polymer ?
#
loop_
_entity_poly.entity_id
_entity_poly.type
_entity_poly.pdbx_seq_one_letter_code
_entity_poly.pdbx_strand_id
1 'polypeptide(L)'
;MSDAKSIPLHDAQNLQNQTVLLDAGQFNALVTMMQLSMQNMIRTAMLDTMSVKDFAAARGVSERLVWQWIDEGVLIKAPTKDVTSKEKAAKRSRTLINVKAWRDKLTQQAIDCRYIN
;
A
#
# COMPACT_ATOMS: atom_id res chain seq x y z
N MET A 1 -40.33 -2.95 47.58
CA MET A 1 -40.18 -3.97 46.53
C MET A 1 -40.50 -3.29 45.23
N SER A 2 -39.49 -3.03 44.40
CA SER A 2 -39.64 -2.37 43.10
C SER A 2 -38.72 -3.06 42.11
N ASP A 3 -39.30 -3.38 40.97
CA ASP A 3 -38.85 -4.37 39.99
C ASP A 3 -37.57 -3.96 39.24
N ALA A 4 -36.57 -4.83 39.29
CA ALA A 4 -35.45 -4.79 38.36
C ALA A 4 -35.91 -5.42 37.04
N LYS A 5 -36.26 -4.57 36.06
CA LYS A 5 -36.59 -4.96 34.70
C LYS A 5 -35.33 -5.50 34.00
N SER A 6 -35.18 -6.82 33.96
CA SER A 6 -34.17 -7.50 33.16
C SER A 6 -34.50 -7.35 31.68
N ILE A 7 -33.63 -6.67 30.94
CA ILE A 7 -33.66 -6.56 29.49
C ILE A 7 -33.26 -7.93 28.92
N PRO A 8 -34.08 -8.59 28.07
CA PRO A 8 -33.64 -9.80 27.40
C PRO A 8 -32.49 -9.44 26.45
N LEU A 9 -31.38 -10.14 26.64
CA LEU A 9 -30.19 -10.09 25.80
C LEU A 9 -30.64 -10.32 24.34
N HIS A 10 -30.46 -9.30 23.50
CA HIS A 10 -30.68 -9.40 22.06
C HIS A 10 -29.99 -10.66 21.54
N ASP A 11 -30.72 -11.47 20.78
CA ASP A 11 -30.26 -12.64 20.05
C ASP A 11 -28.89 -12.40 19.39
N ALA A 12 -27.85 -12.75 20.12
CA ALA A 12 -26.57 -13.04 19.52
C ALA A 12 -26.71 -14.40 18.85
N GLN A 13 -26.20 -14.49 17.62
CA GLN A 13 -25.91 -15.72 16.87
C GLN A 13 -27.01 -16.20 15.90
N ASN A 14 -27.22 -15.40 14.86
CA ASN A 14 -27.36 -15.99 13.52
C ASN A 14 -26.34 -15.36 12.57
N LEU A 15 -25.06 -15.60 12.86
CA LEU A 15 -24.02 -15.48 11.86
C LEU A 15 -23.98 -16.84 11.14
N GLN A 16 -24.95 -17.08 10.26
CA GLN A 16 -24.84 -18.15 9.27
C GLN A 16 -23.58 -17.87 8.45
N ASN A 17 -22.48 -18.54 8.79
CA ASN A 17 -21.32 -18.69 7.91
C ASN A 17 -21.82 -19.44 6.67
N GLN A 18 -22.38 -18.70 5.71
CA GLN A 18 -22.71 -19.23 4.39
C GLN A 18 -21.39 -19.58 3.70
N THR A 19 -21.00 -20.84 3.79
CA THR A 19 -19.95 -21.41 2.95
C THR A 19 -20.48 -21.44 1.52
N VAL A 20 -20.07 -20.47 0.70
CA VAL A 20 -20.34 -20.48 -0.74
C VAL A 20 -19.51 -21.62 -1.36
N LEU A 21 -20.18 -22.67 -1.82
CA LEU A 21 -19.53 -23.78 -2.52
C LEU A 21 -19.38 -23.36 -4.00
N LEU A 22 -18.15 -23.01 -4.39
CA LEU A 22 -17.82 -22.64 -5.77
C LEU A 22 -17.68 -23.91 -6.62
N ASP A 23 -18.28 -23.94 -7.79
CA ASP A 23 -17.98 -24.98 -8.79
C ASP A 23 -16.58 -24.78 -9.41
N ALA A 24 -16.08 -25.79 -10.11
CA ALA A 24 -14.75 -25.77 -10.71
C ALA A 24 -14.53 -24.60 -11.70
N GLY A 25 -15.56 -24.21 -12.45
CA GLY A 25 -15.52 -23.07 -13.37
C GLY A 25 -15.49 -21.74 -12.63
N GLN A 26 -16.30 -21.59 -11.58
CA GLN A 26 -16.32 -20.39 -10.73
C GLN A 26 -15.02 -20.21 -9.96
N PHE A 27 -14.46 -21.30 -9.41
CA PHE A 27 -13.16 -21.28 -8.76
C PHE A 27 -12.05 -20.89 -9.74
N ASN A 28 -12.03 -21.48 -10.95
CA ASN A 28 -11.03 -21.16 -11.96
C ASN A 28 -11.13 -19.70 -12.43
N ALA A 29 -12.34 -19.17 -12.59
CA ALA A 29 -12.56 -17.76 -12.91
C ALA A 29 -12.01 -16.85 -11.79
N LEU A 30 -12.25 -17.19 -10.52
CA LEU A 30 -11.72 -16.44 -9.37
C LEU A 30 -10.20 -16.47 -9.31
N VAL A 31 -9.59 -17.64 -9.51
CA VAL A 31 -8.13 -17.79 -9.57
C VAL A 31 -7.53 -16.98 -10.72
N THR A 32 -8.17 -16.99 -11.90
CA THR A 32 -7.70 -16.23 -13.07
C THR A 32 -7.76 -14.72 -12.81
N MET A 33 -8.85 -14.21 -12.22
CA MET A 33 -8.96 -12.80 -11.83
C MET A 33 -7.92 -12.42 -10.78
N MET A 34 -7.69 -13.29 -9.79
CA MET A 34 -6.66 -13.10 -8.77
C MET A 34 -5.27 -13.06 -9.39
N GLN A 35 -4.95 -13.98 -10.30
CA GLN A 35 -3.65 -14.02 -10.96
C GLN A 35 -3.37 -12.75 -11.78
N LEU A 36 -4.36 -12.23 -12.52
CA LEU A 36 -4.21 -11.00 -13.28
C LEU A 36 -3.96 -9.78 -12.38
N SER A 37 -4.72 -9.67 -11.27
CA SER A 37 -4.51 -8.60 -10.30
C SER A 37 -3.15 -8.68 -9.60
N MET A 38 -2.68 -9.90 -9.28
CA MET A 38 -1.35 -10.14 -8.72
C MET A 38 -0.24 -9.76 -9.69
N GLN A 39 -0.35 -10.05 -10.98
CA GLN A 39 0.67 -9.67 -11.97
C GLN A 39 0.88 -8.15 -12.03
N ASN A 40 -0.22 -7.38 -12.02
CA ASN A 40 -0.15 -5.92 -11.99
C ASN A 40 0.47 -5.39 -10.69
N MET A 41 0.16 -6.02 -9.56
CA MET A 41 0.76 -5.69 -8.27
C MET A 41 2.26 -5.97 -8.26
N ILE A 42 2.67 -7.15 -8.72
CA ILE A 42 4.08 -7.55 -8.81
C ILE A 42 4.84 -6.59 -9.73
N ARG A 43 4.31 -6.28 -10.91
CA ARG A 43 4.93 -5.35 -11.85
C ARG A 43 5.13 -3.97 -11.23
N THR A 44 4.10 -3.44 -10.57
CA THR A 44 4.16 -2.15 -9.87
C THR A 44 5.17 -2.18 -8.71
N ALA A 45 5.25 -3.30 -7.99
CA ALA A 45 6.20 -3.50 -6.90
C ALA A 45 7.65 -3.63 -7.39
N MET A 46 7.87 -4.11 -8.61
CA MET A 46 9.19 -4.25 -9.24
C MET A 46 9.67 -2.97 -9.95
N LEU A 47 8.82 -1.97 -10.15
CA LEU A 47 9.27 -0.70 -10.73
C LEU A 47 10.39 -0.08 -9.88
N ASP A 48 11.45 0.35 -10.56
CA ASP A 48 12.57 1.05 -9.91
C ASP A 48 12.21 2.49 -9.57
N THR A 49 11.30 3.09 -10.35
CA THR A 49 10.79 4.43 -10.12
C THR A 49 9.27 4.48 -10.26
N MET A 50 8.61 5.35 -9.50
CA MET A 50 7.17 5.60 -9.65
C MET A 50 6.81 7.04 -9.30
N SER A 51 5.65 7.51 -9.77
CA SER A 51 5.14 8.84 -9.41
C SER A 51 4.69 8.87 -7.93
N VAL A 52 4.55 10.07 -7.37
CA VAL A 52 4.02 10.25 -6.01
C VAL A 52 2.60 9.67 -5.88
N LYS A 53 1.77 9.87 -6.90
CA LYS A 53 0.39 9.37 -6.94
C LYS A 53 0.36 7.84 -6.95
N ASP A 54 1.17 7.22 -7.81
CA ASP A 54 1.21 5.75 -7.90
C ASP A 54 1.78 5.13 -6.62
N PHE A 55 2.77 5.78 -6.00
CA PHE A 55 3.31 5.35 -4.71
C PHE A 55 2.27 5.43 -3.60
N ALA A 56 1.54 6.55 -3.52
CA ALA A 56 0.47 6.76 -2.56
C ALA A 56 -0.59 5.66 -2.71
N ALA A 57 -1.05 5.39 -3.93
CA ALA A 57 -2.02 4.34 -4.22
C ALA A 57 -1.50 2.94 -3.89
N ALA A 58 -0.26 2.61 -4.28
CA ALA A 58 0.34 1.31 -4.02
C ALA A 58 0.57 1.03 -2.53
N ARG A 59 0.75 2.08 -1.72
CA ARG A 59 0.97 1.98 -0.27
C ARG A 59 -0.28 2.26 0.57
N GLY A 60 -1.38 2.66 -0.05
CA GLY A 60 -2.62 3.02 0.67
C GLY A 60 -2.46 4.25 1.57
N VAL A 61 -1.63 5.22 1.18
CA VAL A 61 -1.37 6.44 1.94
C VAL A 61 -1.76 7.69 1.15
N SER A 62 -1.90 8.84 1.82
CA SER A 62 -2.17 10.10 1.13
C SER A 62 -0.94 10.66 0.41
N GLU A 63 -1.13 11.30 -0.75
CA GLU A 63 -0.01 11.96 -1.47
C GLU A 63 0.71 13.01 -0.60
N ARG A 64 -0.03 13.69 0.31
CA ARG A 64 0.56 14.66 1.25
C ARG A 64 1.58 14.00 2.18
N LEU A 65 1.29 12.80 2.67
CA LEU A 65 2.24 12.05 3.52
C LEU A 65 3.45 11.60 2.71
N VAL A 66 3.27 11.20 1.46
CA VAL A 66 4.39 10.84 0.56
C VAL A 66 5.29 12.06 0.33
N TRP A 67 4.71 13.24 0.12
CA TRP A 67 5.50 14.47 0.03
C TRP A 67 6.26 14.80 1.31
N GLN A 68 5.65 14.60 2.47
CA GLN A 68 6.33 14.77 3.75
C GLN A 68 7.52 13.80 3.88
N TRP A 69 7.35 12.52 3.54
CA TRP A 69 8.44 11.55 3.55
C TRP A 69 9.56 11.87 2.56
N ILE A 70 9.24 12.50 1.43
CA ILE A 70 10.23 13.00 0.48
C ILE A 70 11.00 14.18 1.10
N ASP A 71 10.31 15.12 1.74
CA ASP A 71 10.90 16.30 2.35
C ASP A 71 11.75 15.93 3.59
N GLU A 72 11.37 14.90 4.34
CA GLU A 72 12.12 14.32 5.46
C GLU A 72 13.27 13.39 5.02
N GLY A 73 13.40 13.09 3.72
CA GLY A 73 14.44 12.18 3.21
C GLY A 73 14.23 10.70 3.54
N VAL A 74 13.03 10.32 3.97
CA VAL A 74 12.60 8.91 4.10
C VAL A 74 12.50 8.26 2.72
N LEU A 75 11.86 8.96 1.78
CA LEU A 75 11.78 8.55 0.37
C LEU A 75 12.84 9.27 -0.46
N ILE A 76 13.45 8.53 -1.38
CA ILE A 76 14.55 9.00 -2.22
C ILE A 76 13.97 9.45 -3.56
N LYS A 77 14.30 10.67 -4.01
CA LYS A 77 13.90 11.15 -5.35
C LYS A 77 14.72 10.43 -6.42
N ALA A 78 14.08 10.02 -7.52
CA ALA A 78 14.79 9.50 -8.67
C ALA A 78 15.57 10.62 -9.36
N PRO A 79 16.78 10.35 -9.88
CA PRO A 79 17.55 11.33 -10.65
C PRO A 79 16.84 11.58 -11.98
N THR A 80 15.98 12.59 -12.01
CA THR A 80 15.42 13.12 -13.25
C THR A 80 16.40 14.15 -13.79
N LYS A 81 16.74 14.12 -15.09
CA LYS A 81 17.60 15.13 -15.72
C LYS A 81 17.10 16.52 -15.34
N ASP A 82 17.92 17.27 -14.62
CA ASP A 82 17.59 18.62 -14.17
C ASP A 82 17.39 19.52 -15.39
N VAL A 83 16.13 19.75 -15.77
CA VAL A 83 15.82 20.89 -16.62
C VAL A 83 15.93 22.11 -15.73
N THR A 84 17.06 22.80 -15.88
CA THR A 84 17.35 24.09 -15.28
C THR A 84 16.16 25.04 -15.41
N SER A 85 15.84 25.71 -14.30
CA SER A 85 15.04 26.95 -14.21
C SER A 85 13.49 26.85 -14.23
N LYS A 86 12.94 27.50 -13.19
CA LYS A 86 11.60 28.10 -13.03
C LYS A 86 10.37 27.18 -12.99
N GLU A 87 10.07 26.68 -11.78
CA GLU A 87 8.74 26.60 -11.15
C GLU A 87 8.72 25.49 -10.09
N LYS A 88 8.64 25.86 -8.80
CA LYS A 88 8.57 24.88 -7.71
C LYS A 88 7.33 23.97 -7.81
N ALA A 89 6.23 24.46 -8.39
CA ALA A 89 5.01 23.67 -8.63
C ALA A 89 5.20 22.63 -9.75
N ALA A 90 5.79 23.01 -10.88
CA ALA A 90 6.12 22.09 -11.97
C ALA A 90 7.18 21.04 -11.58
N LYS A 91 8.04 21.36 -10.60
CA LYS A 91 9.00 20.41 -10.01
C LYS A 91 8.31 19.32 -9.17
N ARG A 92 7.25 19.66 -8.41
CA ARG A 92 6.48 18.65 -7.66
C ARG A 92 5.73 17.70 -8.60
N SER A 93 5.11 18.20 -9.67
CA SER A 93 4.37 17.32 -10.61
C SER A 93 5.25 16.33 -11.38
N ARG A 94 6.54 16.61 -11.55
CA ARG A 94 7.50 15.72 -12.23
C ARG A 94 8.38 14.89 -11.30
N THR A 95 8.22 15.00 -9.98
CA THR A 95 9.05 14.23 -9.06
C THR A 95 8.69 12.75 -9.15
N LEU A 96 9.69 11.93 -9.44
CA LEU A 96 9.61 10.48 -9.36
C LEU A 96 10.32 10.02 -8.09
N ILE A 97 9.78 8.98 -7.47
CA ILE A 97 10.35 8.30 -6.30
C ILE A 97 11.23 7.17 -6.81
N ASN A 98 12.47 7.09 -6.31
CA ASN A 98 13.35 5.95 -6.51
C ASN A 98 12.99 4.84 -5.51
N VAL A 99 12.10 3.96 -5.94
CA VAL A 99 11.54 2.89 -5.12
C VAL A 99 12.61 1.85 -4.83
N LYS A 100 13.50 1.58 -5.80
CA LYS A 100 14.62 0.64 -5.61
C LYS A 100 15.52 1.09 -4.47
N ALA A 101 16.01 2.33 -4.52
CA ALA A 101 16.90 2.85 -3.49
C ALA A 101 16.23 2.87 -2.10
N TRP A 102 14.94 3.16 -2.03
CA TRP A 102 14.19 3.09 -0.79
C TRP A 102 14.08 1.65 -0.24
N ARG A 103 13.77 0.66 -1.09
CA ARG A 103 13.76 -0.76 -0.69
C ARG A 103 15.14 -1.24 -0.22
N ASP A 104 16.19 -0.84 -0.93
CA ASP A 104 17.56 -1.18 -0.58
C ASP A 104 17.92 -0.58 0.79
N LYS A 105 17.54 0.68 1.06
CA LYS A 105 17.71 1.33 2.37
C LYS A 105 16.99 0.58 3.49
N LEU A 106 15.73 0.17 3.28
CA LEU A 106 14.99 -0.61 4.28
C LEU A 106 15.61 -1.98 4.54
N THR A 107 16.10 -2.64 3.48
CA THR A 107 16.79 -3.93 3.59
C THR A 107 18.08 -3.78 4.40
N GLN A 108 18.86 -2.74 4.12
CA GLN A 108 20.08 -2.44 4.87
C GLN A 108 19.77 -2.15 6.34
N GLN A 109 18.74 -1.36 6.65
CA GLN A 109 18.33 -1.10 8.03
C GLN A 109 17.91 -2.39 8.76
N ALA A 110 17.18 -3.29 8.10
CA ALA A 110 16.81 -4.58 8.68
C ALA A 110 18.03 -5.47 8.95
N ILE A 111 19.03 -5.43 8.04
CA ILE A 111 20.31 -6.10 8.23
C ILE A 111 21.05 -5.48 9.43
N ASP A 112 21.23 -4.16 9.46
CA ASP A 112 21.96 -3.46 10.51
C ASP A 112 21.32 -3.72 11.89
N CYS A 113 19.99 -3.63 12.00
CA CYS A 113 19.26 -3.96 13.24
C CYS A 113 19.48 -5.41 13.70
N ARG A 114 19.72 -6.36 12.79
CA ARG A 114 20.01 -7.76 13.14
C ARG A 114 21.44 -7.96 13.66
N TYR A 115 22.36 -7.08 13.27
CA TYR A 115 23.79 -7.16 13.62
C TYR A 115 24.21 -6.19 14.73
N ILE A 116 23.31 -5.31 15.19
CA ILE A 116 23.43 -4.57 16.45
C ILE A 116 22.94 -5.51 17.57
N ASN A 117 23.82 -6.39 18.04
CA ASN A 117 23.69 -7.13 19.30
C ASN A 117 24.71 -6.58 20.30
#